data_AF-A0A6L5ESW8-F1
#
_entry.id   AF-A0A6L5ESW8-F1
#
_cell.length_a   1.000
_cell.length_b   1.000
_cell.length_c   1.000
_cell.angle_alpha   90.00
_cell.angle_beta   90.00
_cell.angle_gamma   90.00
#
_symmetry.space_group_name_H-M   'P 1'
#
loop_
_entity.id
_entity.type
_entity.pdbx_description
1 polymer ?
#
loop_
_entity_poly.entity_id
_entity_poly.type
_entity_poly.pdbx_seq_one_letter_code
_entity_poly.pdbx_strand_id
1 'polypeptide(L)'
;MSVPTGDPTLYNDDLAPLPHAKRKWGAFEIFNVWSNDIQSLFGYTLAATLFVSYGLNGWAVMGGIVLAGLIVQGLVNLTGKPSVRYGIPYPVMARASMGVRGAQFPALVRGIVAIFWYGVQTYFASTAIALLITALTGSSGGPMFLGMTVVGWLSYVIVAVFQVGLFLRGIDWITRYLNWAAPMVYVVMIALMVAIWVQAGGGL
;
A
#
# COMPACT_ATOMS: atom_id res chain seq x y z
N MET A 1 22.94 26.83 -16.44
CA MET A 1 22.16 26.51 -17.65
C MET A 1 20.71 26.87 -17.35
N SER A 2 20.26 28.03 -17.85
CA SER A 2 18.92 28.58 -17.60
C SER A 2 17.86 27.71 -18.27
N VAL A 3 16.93 27.18 -17.48
CA VAL A 3 15.78 26.42 -17.98
C VAL A 3 14.97 27.35 -18.90
N PRO A 4 14.64 26.96 -20.15
CA PRO A 4 13.77 27.77 -21.00
C PRO A 4 12.46 28.01 -20.26
N THR A 5 11.95 29.23 -20.31
CA THR A 5 10.65 29.62 -19.76
C THR A 5 9.55 28.77 -20.39
N GLY A 6 9.27 27.61 -19.80
CA GLY A 6 8.12 26.77 -20.12
C GLY A 6 6.85 27.47 -19.66
N ASP A 7 5.74 27.22 -20.36
CA ASP A 7 4.43 27.74 -20.00
C ASP A 7 4.16 27.52 -18.49
N PRO A 8 3.88 28.58 -17.71
CA PRO A 8 3.71 28.49 -16.25
C PRO A 8 2.54 27.59 -15.84
N THR A 9 1.64 27.22 -16.76
CA THR A 9 0.57 26.26 -16.50
C THR A 9 1.04 24.79 -16.60
N LEU A 10 2.21 24.54 -17.19
CA LEU A 10 2.69 23.19 -17.53
C LEU A 10 3.95 22.76 -16.77
N TYR A 11 4.60 23.72 -16.11
CA TYR A 11 5.80 23.54 -15.33
C TYR A 11 5.53 23.82 -13.85
N ASN A 12 5.78 22.82 -13.00
CA ASN A 12 5.83 22.95 -11.54
C ASN A 12 7.07 22.19 -11.07
N ASP A 13 7.62 22.54 -9.91
CA ASP A 13 8.78 21.86 -9.34
C ASP A 13 8.52 20.36 -9.10
N ASP A 14 7.26 19.98 -8.81
CA ASP A 14 6.83 18.57 -8.69
C ASP A 14 6.75 17.81 -10.03
N LEU A 15 6.64 18.56 -11.14
CA LEU A 15 6.55 18.00 -12.49
C LEU A 15 7.89 18.05 -13.24
N ALA A 16 8.89 18.73 -12.68
CA ALA A 16 10.20 18.88 -13.28
C ALA A 16 10.95 17.53 -13.30
N PRO A 17 11.76 17.25 -14.34
CA PRO A 17 12.59 16.06 -14.38
C PRO A 17 13.58 16.03 -13.20
N LEU A 18 13.68 14.90 -12.52
CA LEU A 18 14.61 14.75 -11.41
C LEU A 18 16.06 14.65 -11.93
N PRO A 19 16.96 15.58 -11.54
CA PRO A 19 18.36 15.55 -11.95
C PRO A 19 19.05 14.26 -11.52
N HIS A 20 19.96 13.73 -12.34
CA HIS A 20 20.68 12.48 -12.05
C HIS A 20 21.35 12.49 -10.66
N ALA A 21 21.95 13.61 -10.25
CA ALA A 21 22.58 13.76 -8.94
C ALA A 21 21.62 13.65 -7.73
N LYS A 22 20.31 13.81 -7.94
CA LYS A 22 19.27 13.66 -6.90
C LYS A 22 18.62 12.27 -6.91
N ARG A 23 18.96 11.39 -7.85
CA ARG A 23 18.44 10.01 -7.92
C ARG A 23 19.20 9.10 -6.95
N LYS A 24 18.75 9.05 -5.70
CA LYS A 24 19.41 8.30 -4.61
C LYS A 24 18.91 6.85 -4.42
N TRP A 25 17.89 6.45 -5.18
CA TRP A 25 17.25 5.15 -5.00
C TRP A 25 17.98 4.07 -5.79
N GLY A 26 18.53 3.08 -5.09
CA GLY A 26 19.11 1.87 -5.64
C GLY A 26 18.16 0.68 -5.54
N ALA A 27 18.71 -0.51 -5.77
CA ALA A 27 17.93 -1.75 -5.72
C ALA A 27 17.36 -2.06 -4.33
N PHE A 28 18.07 -1.65 -3.26
CA PHE A 28 17.64 -1.90 -1.89
C PHE A 28 16.44 -1.03 -1.49
N GLU A 29 16.45 0.25 -1.84
CA GLU A 29 15.34 1.17 -1.58
C GLU A 29 14.09 0.73 -2.35
N ILE A 30 14.26 0.31 -3.61
CA ILE A 30 13.18 -0.24 -4.43
C ILE A 30 12.63 -1.51 -3.78
N PHE A 31 13.50 -2.47 -3.40
CA PHE A 31 13.08 -3.69 -2.72
C PHE A 31 12.30 -3.40 -1.44
N ASN A 32 12.77 -2.45 -0.62
CA ASN A 32 12.13 -2.11 0.64
C ASN A 32 10.71 -1.54 0.43
N VAL A 33 10.54 -0.65 -0.56
CA VAL A 33 9.22 -0.10 -0.90
C VAL A 33 8.26 -1.18 -1.40
N TRP A 34 8.72 -2.07 -2.29
CA TRP A 34 7.90 -3.18 -2.77
C TRP A 34 7.56 -4.18 -1.67
N SER A 35 8.52 -4.48 -0.80
CA SER A 35 8.28 -5.38 0.33
C SER A 35 7.23 -4.79 1.27
N ASN A 36 7.27 -3.49 1.52
CA ASN A 36 6.26 -2.83 2.35
C ASN A 36 4.88 -2.77 1.69
N ASP A 37 4.82 -2.55 0.37
CA ASP A 37 3.56 -2.55 -0.40
C ASP A 37 2.85 -3.91 -0.36
N ILE A 38 3.60 -5.01 -0.47
CA ILE A 38 3.06 -6.38 -0.42
C ILE A 38 2.54 -6.74 0.99
N GLN A 39 3.02 -6.08 2.04
CA GLN A 39 2.55 -6.27 3.42
C GLN A 39 1.18 -5.62 3.67
N SER A 40 0.22 -5.92 2.81
CA SER A 40 -1.16 -5.49 2.98
C SER A 40 -2.00 -6.61 3.61
N LEU A 41 -2.93 -6.23 4.50
CA LEU A 41 -3.87 -7.18 5.07
C LEU A 41 -4.71 -7.86 3.98
N PHE A 42 -5.02 -7.11 2.91
CA PHE A 42 -5.71 -7.63 1.73
C PHE A 42 -4.99 -8.83 1.09
N GLY A 43 -3.67 -8.73 0.88
CA GLY A 43 -2.87 -9.82 0.33
C GLY A 43 -2.91 -11.07 1.22
N TYR A 44 -2.82 -10.89 2.54
CA TYR A 44 -2.92 -11.99 3.50
C TYR A 44 -4.30 -12.63 3.52
N THR A 45 -5.37 -11.83 3.49
CA THR A 45 -6.75 -12.35 3.44
C THR A 45 -7.02 -13.08 2.12
N LEU A 46 -6.50 -12.59 1.00
CA LEU A 46 -6.61 -13.27 -0.29
C LEU A 46 -5.93 -14.64 -0.27
N ALA A 47 -4.69 -14.71 0.21
CA ALA A 47 -3.97 -15.97 0.34
C ALA A 47 -4.71 -16.94 1.27
N ALA A 48 -5.17 -16.47 2.44
CA ALA A 48 -5.95 -17.27 3.37
C ALA A 48 -7.26 -17.79 2.74
N THR A 49 -7.95 -16.98 1.94
CA THR A 49 -9.20 -17.38 1.27
C THR A 49 -8.95 -18.47 0.23
N LEU A 50 -7.84 -18.39 -0.52
CA LEU A 50 -7.44 -19.44 -1.48
C LEU A 50 -7.19 -20.79 -0.78
N PHE A 51 -6.64 -20.76 0.43
CA PHE A 51 -6.45 -21.97 1.23
C PHE A 51 -7.75 -22.48 1.84
N VAL A 52 -8.45 -21.63 2.59
CA VAL A 52 -9.56 -22.04 3.45
C VAL A 52 -10.85 -22.25 2.66
N SER A 53 -11.15 -21.37 1.69
CA SER A 53 -12.41 -21.43 0.94
C SER A 53 -12.32 -22.27 -0.31
N TYR A 54 -11.19 -22.25 -1.01
CA TYR A 54 -11.01 -23.00 -2.26
C TYR A 54 -10.25 -24.32 -2.08
N GLY A 55 -9.72 -24.60 -0.88
CA GLY A 55 -9.04 -25.86 -0.57
C GLY A 55 -7.77 -26.10 -1.39
N LEU A 56 -7.15 -25.04 -1.92
CA LEU A 56 -5.96 -25.17 -2.75
C LEU A 56 -4.75 -25.60 -1.92
N ASN A 57 -3.89 -26.44 -2.52
CA ASN A 57 -2.63 -26.85 -1.90
C ASN A 57 -1.71 -25.64 -1.69
N GLY A 58 -1.03 -25.58 -0.53
CA GLY A 58 0.11 -24.71 -0.19
C GLY A 58 0.98 -24.32 -1.38
N TRP A 59 1.43 -25.35 -2.09
CA TRP A 59 2.36 -25.21 -3.22
C TRP A 59 1.73 -24.57 -4.45
N ALA A 60 0.44 -24.83 -4.71
CA ALA A 60 -0.26 -24.25 -5.85
C ALA A 60 -0.48 -22.74 -5.66
N VAL A 61 -0.89 -22.32 -4.46
CA VAL A 61 -1.04 -20.90 -4.11
C VAL A 61 0.31 -20.19 -4.16
N MET A 62 1.36 -20.79 -3.58
CA MET A 62 2.72 -20.24 -3.63
C MET A 62 3.20 -20.06 -5.07
N GLY A 63 3.06 -21.09 -5.91
CA GLY A 63 3.43 -21.03 -7.33
C GLY A 63 2.66 -19.95 -8.08
N GLY A 64 1.35 -19.81 -7.81
CA GLY A 64 0.51 -18.77 -8.39
C GLY A 64 0.94 -17.35 -8.00
N ILE A 65 1.25 -17.12 -6.72
CA ILE A 65 1.73 -15.82 -6.23
C ILE A 65 3.09 -15.46 -6.84
N VAL A 66 4.02 -16.42 -6.90
CA VAL A 66 5.34 -16.21 -7.51
C VAL A 66 5.21 -15.88 -8.99
N LEU A 67 4.40 -16.66 -9.73
CA LEU A 67 4.16 -16.41 -11.15
C LEU A 67 3.53 -15.04 -11.40
N ALA A 68 2.50 -14.68 -10.62
CA ALA A 68 1.88 -13.36 -10.69
C ALA A 68 2.90 -12.25 -10.40
N GLY A 69 3.75 -12.42 -9.39
CA GLY A 69 4.82 -11.49 -9.05
C GLY A 69 5.80 -11.27 -10.21
N LEU A 70 6.23 -12.33 -10.90
CA LEU A 70 7.12 -12.23 -12.06
C LEU A 70 6.47 -11.50 -13.24
N ILE A 71 5.18 -11.78 -13.51
CA ILE A 71 4.42 -11.09 -14.57
C ILE A 71 4.31 -9.60 -14.25
N VAL A 72 3.90 -9.26 -13.03
CA VAL A 72 3.77 -7.87 -12.57
C VAL A 72 5.13 -7.16 -12.63
N GLN A 73 6.20 -7.81 -12.17
CA GLN A 73 7.57 -7.28 -12.25
C GLN A 73 7.95 -6.95 -13.71
N GLY A 74 7.64 -7.83 -14.66
CA GLY A 74 7.89 -7.60 -16.08
C GLY A 74 7.12 -6.37 -16.61
N LEU A 75 5.82 -6.30 -16.34
CA LEU A 75 4.95 -5.20 -16.80
C LEU A 75 5.32 -3.85 -16.19
N VAL A 76 5.62 -3.82 -14.88
CA VAL A 76 6.01 -2.61 -14.19
C VAL A 76 7.38 -2.11 -14.66
N ASN A 77 8.35 -3.00 -14.88
CA ASN A 77 9.63 -2.60 -15.45
C ASN A 77 9.48 -2.05 -16.88
N LEU A 78 8.60 -2.65 -17.69
CA LEU A 78 8.35 -2.17 -19.05
C LEU A 78 7.77 -0.75 -19.05
N THR A 79 6.75 -0.52 -18.21
CA THR A 79 6.08 0.78 -18.10
C THR A 79 6.92 1.84 -17.37
N GLY A 80 7.77 1.43 -16.43
CA GLY A 80 8.63 2.31 -15.63
C GLY A 80 9.94 2.73 -16.31
N LYS A 81 10.42 1.99 -17.32
CA LYS A 81 11.69 2.27 -18.04
C LYS A 81 11.82 3.74 -18.50
N PRO A 82 10.82 4.36 -19.14
CA PRO A 82 10.92 5.76 -19.58
C PRO A 82 11.02 6.74 -18.40
N SER A 83 10.25 6.52 -17.34
CA SER A 83 10.28 7.35 -16.13
C SER A 83 11.64 7.28 -15.41
N VAL A 84 12.27 6.11 -15.37
CA VAL A 84 13.61 5.94 -14.76
C VAL A 84 14.70 6.58 -15.63
N ARG A 85 14.63 6.43 -16.95
CA ARG A 85 15.62 7.00 -17.88
C ARG A 85 15.58 8.53 -17.84
N TYR A 86 14.40 9.11 -18.04
CA TYR A 86 14.24 10.55 -18.18
C TYR A 86 13.98 11.27 -16.85
N GLY A 87 13.71 10.55 -15.75
CA GLY A 87 13.41 11.14 -14.45
C GLY A 87 12.09 11.91 -14.44
N ILE A 88 11.18 11.60 -15.35
CA ILE A 88 9.90 12.30 -15.50
C ILE A 88 8.79 11.59 -14.73
N PRO A 89 7.88 12.33 -14.07
CA PRO A 89 6.71 11.75 -13.43
C PRO A 89 5.75 11.09 -14.44
N TYR A 90 4.95 10.12 -13.98
CA TYR A 90 3.96 9.42 -14.81
C TYR A 90 2.99 10.37 -15.56
N PRO A 91 2.42 11.43 -14.93
CA PRO A 91 1.56 12.37 -15.65
C PRO A 91 2.27 13.06 -16.82
N VAL A 92 3.58 13.31 -16.72
CA VAL A 92 4.39 13.91 -17.78
C VAL A 92 4.66 12.90 -18.89
N MET A 93 4.94 11.64 -18.54
CA MET A 93 5.06 10.55 -19.51
C MET A 93 3.75 10.35 -20.30
N ALA A 94 2.59 10.43 -19.63
CA ALA A 94 1.28 10.30 -20.27
C ALA A 94 0.99 11.44 -21.28
N ARG A 95 1.66 12.60 -21.17
CA ARG A 95 1.52 13.69 -22.16
C ARG A 95 2.05 13.28 -23.54
N ALA A 96 3.01 12.35 -23.60
CA ALA A 96 3.59 11.90 -24.87
C ALA A 96 2.59 11.12 -25.74
N SER A 97 1.59 10.45 -25.13
CA SER A 97 0.57 9.67 -25.84
C SER A 97 -0.80 10.35 -25.91
N MET A 98 -1.21 11.05 -24.85
CA MET A 98 -2.56 11.63 -24.74
C MET A 98 -2.58 13.16 -24.83
N GLY A 99 -1.43 13.80 -25.04
CA GLY A 99 -1.30 15.25 -25.00
C GLY A 99 -1.45 15.82 -23.59
N VAL A 100 -1.30 17.13 -23.47
CA VAL A 100 -1.21 17.85 -22.18
C VAL A 100 -2.51 17.76 -21.37
N ARG A 101 -3.66 18.00 -22.03
CA ARG A 101 -4.98 17.94 -21.38
C ARG A 101 -5.48 16.50 -21.23
N GLY A 102 -5.18 15.62 -22.20
CA GLY A 102 -5.59 14.22 -22.11
C GLY A 102 -4.88 13.44 -21.00
N ALA A 103 -3.63 13.79 -20.67
CA ALA A 103 -2.90 13.19 -19.54
C ALA A 103 -3.54 13.45 -18.16
N GLN A 104 -4.43 14.45 -18.04
CA GLN A 104 -5.14 14.72 -16.79
C GLN A 104 -6.17 13.62 -16.46
N PHE A 105 -6.74 12.94 -17.48
CA PHE A 105 -7.71 11.88 -17.25
C PHE A 105 -7.08 10.63 -16.58
N PRO A 106 -5.97 10.04 -17.09
CA PRO A 106 -5.27 8.96 -16.39
C PRO A 106 -4.78 9.37 -14.99
N ALA A 107 -4.33 10.61 -14.82
CA ALA A 107 -3.91 11.11 -13.51
C ALA A 107 -5.08 11.17 -12.52
N LEU A 108 -6.25 11.65 -12.96
CA LEU A 108 -7.47 11.69 -12.15
C LEU A 108 -7.95 10.29 -11.78
N VAL A 109 -8.02 9.37 -12.75
CA VAL A 109 -8.42 7.98 -12.51
C VAL A 109 -7.49 7.32 -11.48
N ARG A 110 -6.18 7.52 -11.59
CA ARG A 110 -5.22 7.05 -10.59
C ARG A 110 -5.44 7.67 -9.22
N GLY A 111 -5.78 8.96 -9.15
CA GLY A 111 -6.12 9.64 -7.90
C GLY A 111 -7.35 9.05 -7.22
N ILE A 112 -8.42 8.79 -7.98
CA ILE A 112 -9.65 8.16 -7.47
C ILE A 112 -9.35 6.76 -6.92
N VAL A 113 -8.59 5.95 -7.67
CA VAL A 113 -8.19 4.61 -7.22
C VAL A 113 -7.32 4.68 -5.96
N ALA A 114 -6.42 5.66 -5.84
CA ALA A 114 -5.62 5.86 -4.64
C ALA A 114 -6.48 6.22 -3.42
N ILE A 115 -7.49 7.10 -3.58
CA ILE A 115 -8.44 7.45 -2.51
C ILE A 115 -9.24 6.21 -2.07
N PHE A 116 -9.70 5.41 -3.03
CA PHE A 116 -10.40 4.17 -2.74
C PHE A 116 -9.53 3.20 -1.91
N TRP A 117 -8.30 2.95 -2.35
CA TRP A 117 -7.38 2.06 -1.63
C TRP A 117 -6.99 2.60 -0.26
N TYR A 118 -6.82 3.91 -0.13
CA TYR A 118 -6.59 4.54 1.16
C TYR A 118 -7.76 4.25 2.14
N GLY A 119 -9.01 4.37 1.67
CA GLY A 119 -10.19 4.03 2.47
C GLY A 119 -10.24 2.55 2.86
N VAL A 120 -9.98 1.65 1.91
CA VAL A 120 -9.95 0.19 2.15
C VAL A 120 -8.88 -0.18 3.19
N GLN A 121 -7.67 0.37 3.09
CA GLN A 121 -6.61 0.10 4.06
C GLN A 121 -6.94 0.66 5.45
N THR A 122 -7.59 1.83 5.51
CA THR A 122 -8.06 2.43 6.77
C THR A 122 -9.14 1.58 7.41
N TYR A 123 -10.06 1.02 6.61
CA TYR A 123 -11.06 0.08 7.08
C TYR A 123 -10.42 -1.17 7.69
N PHE A 124 -9.47 -1.80 7.00
CA PHE A 124 -8.77 -2.96 7.53
C PHE A 124 -7.96 -2.66 8.79
N ALA A 125 -7.34 -1.49 8.90
CA ALA A 125 -6.69 -1.07 10.14
C ALA A 125 -7.74 -0.86 11.27
N SER A 126 -8.92 -0.34 10.94
CA SER A 126 -10.00 -0.13 11.91
C SER A 126 -10.59 -1.42 12.47
N THR A 127 -10.59 -2.52 11.72
CA THR A 127 -11.10 -3.81 12.24
C THR A 127 -10.23 -4.34 13.36
N ALA A 128 -8.91 -4.13 13.31
CA ALA A 128 -8.00 -4.48 14.40
C ALA A 128 -8.31 -3.70 15.69
N ILE A 129 -8.59 -2.40 15.57
CA ILE A 129 -8.98 -1.56 16.71
C ILE A 129 -10.38 -1.95 17.23
N ALA A 130 -11.32 -2.28 16.35
CA ALA A 130 -12.64 -2.74 16.74
C ALA A 130 -12.58 -4.06 17.52
N LEU A 131 -11.72 -4.99 17.09
CA LEU A 131 -11.46 -6.25 17.80
C LEU A 131 -10.82 -6.00 19.17
N LEU A 132 -9.86 -5.07 19.26
CA LEU A 132 -9.25 -4.69 20.53
C LEU A 132 -10.28 -4.10 21.51
N ILE A 133 -11.12 -3.17 21.05
CA ILE A 133 -12.20 -2.58 21.86
C ILE A 133 -13.17 -3.66 22.31
N THR A 134 -13.57 -4.57 21.41
CA THR A 134 -14.48 -5.67 21.74
C THR A 134 -13.87 -6.60 22.79
N ALA A 135 -12.57 -6.92 22.65
CA ALA A 135 -11.86 -7.78 23.60
C ALA A 135 -11.75 -7.16 25.00
N LEU A 136 -11.58 -5.84 25.09
CA LEU A 136 -11.44 -5.13 26.37
C LEU A 136 -12.79 -4.83 27.05
N THR A 137 -13.82 -4.52 26.27
CA THR A 137 -15.11 -4.03 26.79
C THR A 137 -16.21 -5.08 26.78
N GLY A 138 -16.04 -6.17 26.04
CA GLY A 138 -17.09 -7.16 25.77
C GLY A 138 -18.23 -6.64 24.87
N SER A 139 -18.21 -5.37 24.48
CA SER A 139 -19.22 -4.75 23.64
C SER A 139 -18.92 -5.04 22.16
N SER A 140 -19.56 -6.08 21.62
CA SER A 140 -19.33 -6.57 20.24
C SER A 140 -20.00 -5.75 19.14
N GLY A 141 -20.81 -4.73 19.48
CA GLY A 141 -21.35 -3.81 18.49
C GLY A 141 -22.63 -3.12 18.94
N GLY A 142 -22.68 -1.80 18.67
CA GLY A 142 -23.94 -1.06 18.64
C GLY A 142 -24.71 -1.30 17.32
N PRO A 143 -25.81 -0.55 17.08
CA PRO A 143 -26.60 -0.68 15.86
C PRO A 143 -25.74 -0.59 14.60
N MET A 144 -26.10 -1.38 13.59
CA MET A 144 -25.41 -1.39 12.31
C MET A 144 -25.85 -0.19 11.47
N PHE A 145 -24.87 0.57 11.00
CA PHE A 145 -25.08 1.72 10.13
C PHE A 145 -24.17 1.60 8.91
N LEU A 146 -24.76 1.59 7.70
CA LEU A 146 -24.04 1.45 6.42
C LEU A 146 -23.07 0.24 6.38
N GLY A 147 -23.45 -0.88 6.98
CA GLY A 147 -22.66 -2.12 6.98
C GLY A 147 -21.56 -2.20 8.04
N MET A 148 -21.41 -1.20 8.92
CA MET A 148 -20.48 -1.23 10.06
C MET A 148 -21.20 -0.98 11.37
N THR A 149 -20.73 -1.59 12.47
CA THR A 149 -21.25 -1.32 13.81
C THR A 149 -20.78 0.06 14.31
N VAL A 150 -21.45 0.62 15.32
CA VAL A 150 -20.99 1.86 15.98
C VAL A 150 -19.53 1.76 16.45
N VAL A 151 -19.14 0.59 16.99
CA VAL A 151 -17.76 0.32 17.40
C VAL A 151 -16.80 0.32 16.20
N GLY A 152 -17.25 -0.23 15.06
CA GLY A 152 -16.51 -0.17 13.80
C GLY A 152 -16.31 1.27 13.32
N TRP A 153 -17.36 2.08 13.33
CA TRP A 153 -17.29 3.50 12.95
C TRP A 153 -16.36 4.30 13.87
N LEU A 154 -16.45 4.10 15.19
CA LEU A 154 -15.57 4.72 16.15
C LEU A 154 -14.10 4.33 15.87
N SER A 155 -13.85 3.05 15.65
CA SER A 155 -12.52 2.53 15.32
C SER A 155 -11.98 3.13 14.02
N TYR A 156 -12.84 3.29 13.01
CA TYR A 156 -12.48 3.91 11.74
C TYR A 156 -12.08 5.38 11.92
N VAL A 157 -12.85 6.14 12.68
CA VAL A 157 -12.53 7.55 12.99
C VAL A 157 -11.24 7.66 13.78
N ILE A 158 -11.00 6.78 14.77
CA ILE A 158 -9.74 6.75 15.53
C ILE A 158 -8.55 6.54 14.60
N VAL A 159 -8.62 5.55 13.71
CA VAL A 159 -7.55 5.27 12.74
C VAL A 159 -7.37 6.42 11.76
N ALA A 160 -8.46 6.99 11.23
CA ALA A 160 -8.39 8.10 10.29
C ALA A 160 -7.75 9.34 10.93
N VAL A 161 -8.15 9.71 12.15
CA VAL A 161 -7.56 10.83 12.90
C VAL A 161 -6.09 10.57 13.19
N PHE A 162 -5.74 9.34 13.60
CA PHE A 162 -4.35 8.97 13.83
C PHE A 162 -3.52 9.10 12.55
N GLN A 163 -3.99 8.59 11.41
CA GLN A 163 -3.31 8.70 10.12
C GLN A 163 -3.16 10.16 9.68
N VAL A 164 -4.20 10.98 9.79
CA VAL A 164 -4.10 12.42 9.49
C VAL A 164 -3.06 13.09 10.40
N GLY A 165 -3.06 12.76 11.69
CA GLY A 165 -2.05 13.23 12.63
C GLY A 165 -0.62 12.83 12.25
N LEU A 166 -0.44 11.62 11.71
CA LEU A 166 0.85 11.17 11.16
C LEU A 166 1.24 11.99 9.92
N PHE A 167 0.31 12.22 8.99
CA PHE A 167 0.57 12.99 7.77
C PHE A 167 0.94 14.45 8.07
N LEU A 168 0.34 15.06 9.10
CA LEU A 168 0.65 16.43 9.50
C LEU A 168 2.07 16.60 10.07
N ARG A 169 2.72 15.52 10.55
CA ARG A 169 4.09 15.56 11.09
C ARG A 169 5.19 15.42 10.04
N GLY A 170 4.81 15.24 8.77
CA GLY A 170 5.74 15.15 7.64
C GLY A 170 6.39 13.79 7.45
N ILE A 171 6.98 13.60 6.27
CA ILE A 171 7.53 12.32 5.78
C ILE A 171 8.64 11.77 6.69
N ASP A 172 9.54 12.63 7.21
CA ASP A 172 10.67 12.18 8.02
C ASP A 172 10.25 11.48 9.32
N TRP A 173 9.12 11.90 9.91
CA TRP A 173 8.58 11.29 11.12
C TRP A 173 7.90 9.95 10.78
N ILE A 174 7.14 9.91 9.68
CA ILE A 174 6.48 8.70 9.18
C ILE A 174 7.50 7.61 8.89
N THR A 175 8.62 7.94 8.21
CA THR A 175 9.67 6.96 7.91
C THR A 175 10.30 6.39 9.17
N ARG A 176 10.56 7.21 10.21
CA ARG A 176 11.07 6.72 11.49
C ARG A 176 10.08 5.80 12.21
N TYR A 177 8.80 6.17 12.22
CA TYR A 177 7.74 5.34 12.80
C TYR A 177 7.62 4.00 12.08
N LEU A 178 7.61 3.99 10.75
CA LEU A 178 7.56 2.78 9.94
C LEU A 178 8.77 1.88 10.16
N ASN A 179 9.99 2.45 10.22
CA ASN A 179 11.20 1.66 10.48
C ASN A 179 11.20 1.00 11.85
N TRP A 180 10.51 1.57 12.83
CA TRP A 180 10.35 0.98 14.16
C TRP A 180 9.20 -0.03 14.22
N ALA A 181 8.08 0.24 13.54
CA ALA A 181 6.91 -0.62 13.51
C ALA A 181 7.11 -1.87 12.62
N ALA A 182 7.83 -1.77 11.51
CA ALA A 182 8.01 -2.86 10.55
C ALA A 182 8.65 -4.12 11.19
N PRO A 183 9.74 -4.03 11.99
CA PRO A 183 10.28 -5.18 12.72
C PRO A 183 9.27 -5.82 13.66
N MET A 184 8.45 -5.02 14.35
CA MET A 184 7.44 -5.52 15.29
C MET A 184 6.37 -6.37 14.58
N VAL A 185 5.96 -5.96 13.39
CA VAL A 185 5.00 -6.73 12.58
C VAL A 185 5.58 -8.12 12.27
N TYR A 186 6.84 -8.21 11.85
CA TYR A 186 7.48 -9.50 11.58
C TYR A 186 7.59 -10.38 12.82
N VAL A 187 7.93 -9.80 13.98
CA VAL A 187 7.98 -10.53 15.25
C VAL A 187 6.62 -11.12 15.58
N VAL A 188 5.54 -10.35 15.44
CA VAL A 188 4.17 -10.82 15.68
C VAL A 188 3.78 -11.90 14.67
N MET A 189 4.11 -11.74 13.39
CA MET A 189 3.82 -12.75 12.36
C MET A 189 4.53 -14.07 12.64
N ILE A 190 5.80 -14.05 13.03
CA ILE A 190 6.56 -15.26 13.39
C ILE A 190 5.97 -15.88 14.66
N ALA A 191 5.64 -15.08 15.67
CA ALA A 191 5.02 -15.57 16.90
C ALA A 191 3.67 -16.26 16.62
N LEU A 192 2.82 -15.66 15.78
CA LEU A 192 1.55 -16.24 15.37
C LEU A 192 1.75 -17.53 14.56
N MET A 193 2.73 -17.56 13.65
CA MET A 193 3.08 -18.77 12.91
C MET A 193 3.48 -19.91 13.85
N VAL A 194 4.34 -19.65 14.83
CA VAL A 194 4.75 -20.64 15.83
C VAL A 194 3.57 -21.06 16.70
N ALA A 195 2.73 -20.13 17.14
CA ALA A 195 1.54 -20.44 17.94
C ALA A 195 0.56 -21.34 17.16
N ILE A 196 0.28 -21.02 15.90
CA ILE A 196 -0.57 -21.84 15.02
C ILE A 196 0.06 -23.21 14.81
N TRP A 197 1.38 -23.30 14.59
CA TRP A 197 2.08 -24.57 14.43
C TRP A 197 1.95 -25.46 15.67
N VAL A 198 2.16 -24.88 16.86
CA VAL A 198 2.03 -25.61 18.13
C VAL A 198 0.58 -26.06 18.36
N GLN A 199 -0.39 -25.21 18.03
CA GLN A 199 -1.81 -25.49 18.27
C GLN A 199 -2.44 -26.42 17.24
N ALA A 200 -1.95 -26.41 16.00
CA ALA A 200 -2.33 -27.38 14.97
C ALA A 200 -1.79 -28.78 15.27
N GLY A 201 -0.73 -28.89 16.07
CA GLY A 201 -0.04 -30.16 16.36
C GLY A 201 0.74 -30.65 15.13
N GLY A 202 1.87 -31.34 15.33
CA GLY A 202 2.73 -31.84 14.25
C GLY A 202 2.14 -32.98 13.41
N GLY A 203 0.84 -32.94 13.11
CA GLY A 203 0.08 -33.94 12.35
C GLY A 203 -0.44 -33.40 11.02
N LEU A 204 0.44 -32.81 10.22
CA LEU A 204 0.32 -32.80 8.75
C LEU A 204 1.12 -33.97 8.19
#